data_AF-A0A7Y8M1K7-F1
#
_entry.id   AF-A0A7Y8M1K7-F1
#
_cell.length_a   1.000
_cell.length_b   1.000
_cell.length_c   1.000
_cell.angle_alpha   90.00
_cell.angle_beta   90.00
_cell.angle_gamma   90.00
#
_symmetry.space_group_name_H-M   'P 1'
#
loop_
_entity.id
_entity.type
_entity.pdbx_description
1 polymer ?
#
loop_
_entity_poly.entity_id
_entity_poly.type
_entity_poly.pdbx_seq_one_letter_code
_entity_poly.pdbx_strand_id
1 'polypeptide(L)'
;MKRSLFLVVLFLPLCSMAQTSPGVAPKVWQAFENEISGDNSFDLIRHLTLYHSPNGSNDDFEAQARWVADKARSYGLADVTVFWLGGTGRPWNVQSGEAWIVDPEAAKLGDTLESPLRVAVNSRSTDMTAELIDVGSGTRESDYHGKEVKGKIVLAGDNAHAVHALAVWKFGAAGVIAYAPQRPYFPDQAALSSVPYRSDDGKDGTFAFILTQREGDGLHARLEESARAGKTMRVRVNIRTSFNEPRQGITEAWIRGTNPRNDDIVLTARMQEE
;
A
#
# COMPACT_ATOMS: atom_id res chain seq x y z
N MET A 1 -11.49 -19.53 -71.59
CA MET A 1 -11.90 -19.80 -70.19
C MET A 1 -10.69 -20.35 -69.43
N LYS A 2 -9.95 -19.51 -68.69
CA LYS A 2 -8.87 -19.97 -67.81
C LYS A 2 -9.42 -20.05 -66.38
N ARG A 3 -9.49 -21.26 -65.82
CA ARG A 3 -9.91 -21.52 -64.45
C ARG A 3 -8.74 -21.20 -63.52
N SER A 4 -8.85 -20.17 -62.70
CA SER A 4 -7.90 -19.92 -61.61
C SER A 4 -8.22 -20.85 -60.45
N LEU A 5 -7.26 -21.70 -60.09
CA LEU A 5 -7.34 -22.59 -58.94
C LEU A 5 -6.86 -21.82 -57.71
N PHE A 6 -7.75 -21.52 -56.76
CA PHE A 6 -7.39 -20.92 -55.48
C PHE A 6 -6.86 -22.01 -54.55
N LEU A 7 -5.59 -21.92 -54.17
CA LEU A 7 -4.97 -22.78 -53.16
C LEU A 7 -5.26 -22.19 -51.78
N VAL A 8 -6.13 -22.83 -51.00
CA VAL A 8 -6.34 -22.51 -49.59
C VAL A 8 -5.25 -23.21 -48.79
N VAL A 9 -4.33 -22.44 -48.22
CA VAL A 9 -3.32 -22.95 -47.28
C VAL A 9 -3.95 -22.96 -45.88
N LEU A 10 -4.32 -24.15 -45.39
CA LEU A 10 -4.66 -24.33 -43.97
C LEU A 10 -3.36 -24.27 -43.15
N PHE A 11 -3.19 -23.21 -42.37
CA PHE A 11 -2.21 -23.21 -41.27
C PHE A 11 -2.74 -24.10 -40.15
N LEU A 12 -2.17 -25.30 -40.01
CA LEU A 12 -2.30 -26.08 -38.78
C LEU A 12 -1.59 -25.31 -37.66
N PRO A 13 -2.25 -25.03 -36.52
CA PRO A 13 -1.56 -24.40 -35.40
C PRO A 13 -0.45 -25.36 -34.94
N LEU A 14 0.79 -24.87 -34.94
CA LEU A 14 1.90 -25.55 -34.28
C LEU A 14 1.48 -25.76 -32.82
N CYS A 15 1.22 -27.00 -32.43
CA CYS A 15 1.10 -27.35 -31.02
C CYS A 15 2.38 -26.87 -30.33
N SER A 16 2.23 -25.93 -29.40
CA SER A 16 3.32 -25.54 -28.51
C SER A 16 3.77 -26.79 -27.77
N MET A 17 5.00 -27.23 -28.01
CA MET A 17 5.59 -28.33 -27.24
C MET A 17 5.70 -27.87 -25.78
N ALA A 18 5.32 -28.73 -24.84
CA ALA A 18 5.52 -28.46 -23.42
C ALA A 18 7.00 -28.18 -23.16
N GLN A 19 7.31 -27.11 -22.43
CA GLN A 19 8.68 -26.79 -22.05
C GLN A 19 9.19 -27.89 -21.11
N THR A 20 10.19 -28.65 -21.53
CA THR A 20 10.88 -29.60 -20.65
C THR A 20 12.12 -28.94 -20.05
N SER A 21 12.34 -29.10 -18.75
CA SER A 21 13.57 -28.63 -18.10
C SER A 21 14.68 -29.70 -18.17
N PRO A 22 15.82 -29.43 -18.87
CA PRO A 22 16.94 -30.36 -18.94
C PRO A 22 17.64 -30.44 -17.59
N GLY A 23 17.20 -31.36 -16.74
CA GLY A 23 17.73 -31.55 -15.38
C GLY A 23 16.75 -32.18 -14.40
N VAL A 24 15.46 -32.20 -14.73
CA VAL A 24 14.42 -32.84 -13.91
C VAL A 24 13.98 -34.14 -14.57
N ALA A 25 13.97 -35.25 -13.83
CA ALA A 25 13.51 -36.52 -14.35
C ALA A 25 12.05 -36.40 -14.84
N PRO A 26 11.67 -36.99 -15.99
CA PRO A 26 10.34 -36.79 -16.58
C PRO A 26 9.17 -37.08 -15.64
N LYS A 27 9.30 -38.10 -14.78
CA LYS A 27 8.28 -38.44 -13.79
C LYS A 27 8.09 -37.34 -12.73
N VAL A 28 9.16 -36.67 -12.33
CA VAL A 28 9.11 -35.55 -11.38
C VAL A 28 8.50 -34.33 -12.05
N TRP A 29 8.87 -34.07 -13.31
CA TRP A 29 8.26 -33.00 -14.09
C TRP A 29 6.75 -33.18 -14.25
N GLN A 30 6.31 -34.39 -14.62
CA GLN A 30 4.89 -34.72 -14.73
C GLN A 30 4.16 -34.57 -13.38
N ALA A 31 4.80 -34.90 -12.26
CA ALA A 31 4.22 -34.66 -10.94
C ALA A 31 4.01 -33.16 -10.67
N PHE A 32 4.98 -32.31 -11.01
CA PHE A 32 4.80 -30.86 -10.91
C PHE A 32 3.66 -30.35 -11.80
N GLU A 33 3.57 -30.80 -13.05
CA GLU A 33 2.49 -30.39 -13.96
C GLU A 33 1.09 -30.72 -13.42
N ASN A 34 0.96 -31.83 -12.68
CA ASN A 34 -0.32 -32.24 -12.11
C ASN A 34 -0.67 -31.55 -10.78
N GLU A 35 0.33 -31.05 -10.04
CA GLU A 35 0.15 -30.50 -8.69
C GLU A 35 0.22 -28.96 -8.64
N ILE A 36 0.88 -28.31 -9.60
CA ILE A 36 0.96 -26.84 -9.66
C ILE A 36 -0.42 -26.28 -10.01
N SER A 37 -0.95 -25.43 -9.13
CA SER A 37 -2.25 -24.79 -9.28
C SER A 37 -2.14 -23.28 -9.10
N GLY A 38 -2.55 -22.54 -10.14
CA GLY A 38 -2.68 -21.09 -10.09
C GLY A 38 -3.77 -20.65 -9.10
N ASP A 39 -4.86 -21.41 -8.99
CA ASP A 39 -5.98 -21.09 -8.09
C ASP A 39 -5.55 -21.20 -6.62
N ASN A 40 -4.82 -22.27 -6.27
CA ASN A 40 -4.26 -22.42 -4.92
C ASN A 40 -3.27 -21.29 -4.60
N SER A 41 -2.44 -20.91 -5.57
CA SER A 41 -1.48 -19.82 -5.41
C SER A 41 -2.20 -18.48 -5.22
N PHE A 42 -3.25 -18.23 -6.00
CA PHE A 42 -4.08 -17.05 -5.89
C PHE A 42 -4.79 -16.96 -4.53
N ASP A 43 -5.32 -18.08 -4.01
CA ASP A 43 -5.96 -18.10 -2.71
C ASP A 43 -5.00 -17.79 -1.55
N LEU A 44 -3.72 -18.18 -1.66
CA LEU A 44 -2.71 -17.82 -0.68
C LEU A 44 -2.43 -16.31 -0.71
N ILE A 45 -2.22 -15.74 -1.90
CA ILE A 45 -2.00 -14.30 -2.08
C ILE A 45 -3.20 -13.51 -1.59
N ARG A 46 -4.43 -13.92 -1.96
CA ARG A 46 -5.68 -13.31 -1.51
C ARG A 46 -5.84 -13.30 0.02
N HIS A 47 -5.29 -14.29 0.72
CA HIS A 47 -5.28 -14.26 2.18
C HIS A 47 -4.27 -13.24 2.72
N LEU A 48 -3.11 -13.11 2.07
CA LEU A 48 -2.10 -12.13 2.46
C LEU A 48 -2.57 -10.68 2.34
N THR A 49 -3.49 -10.39 1.41
CA THR A 49 -4.08 -9.03 1.26
C THR A 49 -4.93 -8.59 2.46
N LEU A 50 -5.21 -9.47 3.43
CA LEU A 50 -5.93 -9.14 4.66
C LEU A 50 -5.06 -8.43 5.70
N TYR A 51 -3.74 -8.44 5.51
CA TYR A 51 -2.78 -7.84 6.42
C TYR A 51 -2.26 -6.52 5.86
N HIS A 52 -2.35 -5.44 6.63
CA HIS A 52 -1.70 -4.19 6.29
C HIS A 52 -0.29 -4.15 6.87
N SER A 53 0.71 -4.56 6.08
CA SER A 53 2.10 -4.71 6.53
C SER A 53 3.10 -3.75 5.86
N PRO A 54 2.91 -2.41 5.92
CA PRO A 54 3.74 -1.42 5.22
C PRO A 54 5.21 -1.39 5.66
N ASN A 55 5.53 -1.97 6.80
CA ASN A 55 6.88 -2.09 7.31
C ASN A 55 7.05 -3.36 8.16
N GLY A 56 8.30 -3.78 8.32
CA GLY A 56 8.62 -4.95 9.12
C GLY A 56 8.15 -4.80 10.57
N SER A 57 7.67 -5.89 11.15
CA SER A 57 7.29 -6.03 12.57
C SER A 57 6.20 -5.07 13.08
N ASN A 58 5.36 -4.53 12.19
CA ASN A 58 4.04 -4.11 12.62
C ASN A 58 3.18 -5.35 12.94
N ASP A 59 2.07 -5.15 13.63
CA ASP A 59 1.28 -6.24 14.21
C ASP A 59 0.75 -7.20 13.12
N ASP A 60 0.30 -6.63 12.00
CA ASP A 60 -0.19 -7.35 10.83
C ASP A 60 0.93 -8.11 10.11
N PHE A 61 2.13 -7.55 9.99
CA PHE A 61 3.31 -8.26 9.47
C PHE A 61 3.66 -9.46 10.36
N GLU A 62 3.58 -9.31 11.70
CA GLU A 62 3.82 -10.45 12.57
C GLU A 62 2.75 -11.54 12.42
N ALA A 63 1.49 -11.14 12.28
CA ALA A 63 0.39 -12.07 12.02
C ALA A 63 0.54 -12.78 10.67
N GLN A 64 0.93 -12.04 9.63
CA GLN A 64 1.26 -12.54 8.30
C GLN A 64 2.42 -13.55 8.35
N ALA A 65 3.51 -13.23 9.07
CA ALA A 65 4.66 -14.13 9.25
C ALA A 65 4.26 -15.46 9.91
N ARG A 66 3.45 -15.37 10.98
CA ARG A 66 2.90 -16.55 11.66
C ARG A 66 2.01 -17.37 10.74
N TRP A 67 1.15 -16.73 9.97
CA TRP A 67 0.28 -17.41 9.02
C TRP A 67 1.07 -18.13 7.91
N VAL A 68 2.10 -17.49 7.34
CA VAL A 68 2.98 -18.13 6.35
C VAL A 68 3.69 -19.35 6.94
N ALA A 69 4.18 -19.24 8.19
CA ALA A 69 4.79 -20.36 8.88
C ALA A 69 3.80 -21.51 9.10
N ASP A 70 2.57 -21.22 9.52
CA ASP A 70 1.54 -22.23 9.71
C ASP A 70 1.13 -22.89 8.39
N LYS A 71 1.06 -22.13 7.29
CA LYS A 71 0.85 -22.68 5.94
C LYS A 71 1.98 -23.60 5.51
N ALA A 72 3.24 -23.18 5.68
CA ALA A 72 4.41 -24.01 5.41
C ALA A 72 4.35 -25.34 6.18
N ARG A 73 4.01 -25.32 7.48
CA ARG A 73 3.80 -26.54 8.28
C ARG A 73 2.67 -27.40 7.75
N SER A 74 1.55 -26.79 7.37
CA SER A 74 0.39 -27.52 6.85
C SER A 74 0.67 -28.24 5.52
N TYR A 75 1.63 -27.72 4.74
CA TYR A 75 2.12 -28.36 3.52
C TYR A 75 3.25 -29.38 3.76
N GLY A 76 3.58 -29.66 5.03
CA GLY A 76 4.56 -30.67 5.40
C GLY A 76 6.01 -30.22 5.25
N LEU A 77 6.29 -28.91 5.18
CA LEU A 77 7.66 -28.40 5.23
C LEU A 77 8.28 -28.61 6.62
N ALA A 78 9.58 -28.87 6.65
CA ALA A 78 10.36 -29.10 7.86
C ALA A 78 10.94 -27.80 8.44
N ASP A 79 11.32 -27.85 9.72
CA ASP A 79 12.11 -26.82 10.42
C ASP A 79 11.56 -25.39 10.30
N VAL A 80 10.24 -25.27 10.22
CA VAL A 80 9.57 -24.00 9.96
C VAL A 80 9.72 -23.04 11.15
N THR A 81 10.45 -21.94 10.92
CA THR A 81 10.82 -20.97 11.95
C THR A 81 10.60 -19.54 11.46
N VAL A 82 10.14 -18.67 12.37
CA VAL A 82 10.11 -17.22 12.13
C VAL A 82 11.27 -16.60 12.91
N PHE A 83 12.26 -16.09 12.19
CA PHE A 83 13.40 -15.39 12.76
C PHE A 83 13.09 -13.90 12.88
N TRP A 84 13.31 -13.35 14.07
CA TRP A 84 13.20 -11.92 14.33
C TRP A 84 14.60 -11.32 14.45
N LEU A 85 14.94 -10.48 13.49
CA LEU A 85 16.21 -9.76 13.42
C LEU A 85 16.01 -8.32 13.88
N GLY A 86 17.08 -7.68 14.37
CA GLY A 86 17.07 -6.24 14.63
C GLY A 86 16.80 -5.47 13.33
N GLY A 87 15.86 -4.53 13.37
CA GLY A 87 15.49 -3.70 12.22
C GLY A 87 16.02 -2.29 12.33
N THR A 88 16.19 -1.61 11.19
CA THR A 88 16.47 -0.16 11.12
C THR A 88 15.21 0.65 10.78
N GLY A 89 14.12 -0.04 10.45
CA GLY A 89 12.83 0.55 10.12
C GLY A 89 12.12 1.15 11.33
N ARG A 90 10.96 1.75 11.06
CA ARG A 90 10.03 2.23 12.09
C ARG A 90 8.71 1.50 11.90
N PRO A 91 8.52 0.35 12.59
CA PRO A 91 7.27 -0.38 12.53
C PRO A 91 6.12 0.54 12.94
N TRP A 92 5.07 0.59 12.13
CA TRP A 92 3.94 1.50 12.32
C TRP A 92 2.62 0.76 12.14
N ASN A 93 1.73 0.96 13.10
CA ASN A 93 0.39 0.38 13.09
C ASN A 93 -0.64 1.50 13.00
N VAL A 94 -1.60 1.33 12.11
CA VAL A 94 -2.86 2.07 12.14
C VAL A 94 -3.92 1.21 12.85
N GLN A 95 -4.48 1.74 13.92
CA GLN A 95 -5.53 1.08 14.68
C GLN A 95 -6.91 1.56 14.22
N SER A 96 -7.03 2.87 13.94
CA SER A 96 -8.23 3.48 13.37
C SER A 96 -7.88 4.81 12.73
N GLY A 97 -8.69 5.25 11.77
CA GLY A 97 -8.52 6.52 11.10
C GLY A 97 -9.78 6.89 10.34
N GLU A 98 -10.39 8.01 10.68
CA GLU A 98 -11.55 8.55 9.96
C GLU A 98 -11.40 10.05 9.71
N ALA A 99 -11.97 10.49 8.59
CA ALA A 99 -12.06 11.90 8.24
C ALA A 99 -13.47 12.25 7.79
N TRP A 100 -13.96 13.40 8.25
CA TRP A 100 -15.30 13.90 8.00
C TRP A 100 -15.25 15.39 7.69
N ILE A 101 -16.03 15.83 6.73
CA ILE A 101 -16.50 17.22 6.70
C ILE A 101 -17.55 17.33 7.80
N VAL A 102 -17.41 18.34 8.65
CA VAL A 102 -18.35 18.64 9.75
C VAL A 102 -19.10 19.95 9.55
N ASP A 103 -18.60 20.81 8.66
CA ASP A 103 -19.19 22.08 8.25
C ASP A 103 -18.74 22.39 6.81
N PRO A 104 -19.59 22.92 5.91
CA PRO A 104 -20.98 23.34 6.14
C PRO A 104 -22.03 22.23 6.09
N GLU A 105 -21.70 21.08 5.50
CA GLU A 105 -22.59 19.92 5.40
C GLU A 105 -21.82 18.66 5.77
N ALA A 106 -22.36 17.89 6.72
CA ALA A 106 -21.70 16.71 7.24
C ALA A 106 -21.58 15.63 6.16
N ALA A 107 -20.35 15.16 5.91
CA ALA A 107 -20.08 14.09 4.95
C ALA A 107 -18.81 13.34 5.34
N LYS A 108 -18.85 12.00 5.27
CA LYS A 108 -17.67 11.16 5.47
C LYS A 108 -16.73 11.30 4.27
N LEU A 109 -15.43 11.45 4.54
CA LEU A 109 -14.38 11.46 3.52
C LEU A 109 -13.75 10.06 3.35
N GLY A 110 -13.70 9.27 4.42
CA GLY A 110 -13.25 7.88 4.38
C GLY A 110 -12.91 7.34 5.77
N ASP A 111 -12.57 6.05 5.83
CA ASP A 111 -12.19 5.35 7.07
C ASP A 111 -11.28 4.14 6.79
N THR A 112 -10.33 3.91 7.69
CA THR A 112 -9.46 2.73 7.75
C THR A 112 -10.20 1.38 7.73
N LEU A 113 -11.45 1.31 8.19
CA LEU A 113 -12.29 0.10 8.06
C LEU A 113 -12.63 -0.24 6.60
N GLU A 114 -12.64 0.76 5.72
CA GLU A 114 -12.83 0.56 4.27
C GLU A 114 -11.50 0.18 3.62
N SER A 115 -10.42 0.85 4.00
CA SER A 115 -9.06 0.55 3.54
C SER A 115 -8.03 1.12 4.52
N PRO A 116 -7.04 0.33 4.97
CA PRO A 116 -5.98 0.85 5.84
C PRO A 116 -5.13 1.92 5.14
N LEU A 117 -5.15 1.98 3.81
CA LEU A 117 -4.46 2.99 3.00
C LEU A 117 -4.99 4.42 3.18
N ARG A 118 -6.11 4.60 3.90
CA ARG A 118 -6.68 5.92 4.22
C ARG A 118 -5.76 6.78 5.10
N VAL A 119 -4.80 6.19 5.81
CA VAL A 119 -3.84 6.92 6.64
C VAL A 119 -2.43 6.67 6.12
N ALA A 120 -1.67 7.73 5.88
CA ALA A 120 -0.30 7.60 5.43
C ALA A 120 0.58 6.97 6.51
N VAL A 121 1.47 6.08 6.12
CA VAL A 121 2.47 5.46 7.01
C VAL A 121 3.29 6.56 7.72
N ASN A 122 3.60 6.33 8.99
CA ASN A 122 4.21 7.27 9.93
C ASN A 122 3.32 8.44 10.40
N SER A 123 2.05 8.50 10.00
CA SER A 123 1.12 9.45 10.62
C SER A 123 1.03 9.20 12.12
N ARG A 124 0.94 10.27 12.90
CA ARG A 124 0.72 10.22 14.35
C ARG A 124 -0.77 10.32 14.68
N SER A 125 -1.13 9.82 15.85
CA SER A 125 -2.49 9.91 16.37
C SER A 125 -2.95 11.37 16.51
N THR A 126 -4.23 11.62 16.22
CA THR A 126 -4.86 12.93 16.35
C THR A 126 -6.37 12.79 16.60
N ASP A 127 -6.99 13.76 17.24
CA ASP A 127 -8.44 14.00 17.19
C ASP A 127 -8.63 15.50 17.13
N MET A 128 -8.84 16.02 15.92
CA MET A 128 -8.91 17.45 15.73
C MET A 128 -9.94 17.86 14.68
N THR A 129 -10.48 19.06 14.85
CA THR A 129 -11.36 19.71 13.88
C THR A 129 -10.77 21.05 13.48
N ALA A 130 -10.44 21.23 12.21
CA ALA A 130 -9.86 22.46 11.69
C ALA A 130 -10.50 22.84 10.35
N GLU A 131 -10.29 24.09 9.95
CA GLU A 131 -10.61 24.55 8.61
C GLU A 131 -9.73 23.83 7.56
N LEU A 132 -10.32 23.52 6.41
CA LEU A 132 -9.66 22.90 5.28
C LEU A 132 -9.24 23.96 4.26
N ILE A 133 -7.94 24.04 3.96
CA ILE A 133 -7.38 25.00 2.99
C ILE A 133 -6.81 24.24 1.79
N ASP A 134 -7.26 24.58 0.60
CA ASP A 134 -6.66 24.04 -0.63
C ASP A 134 -5.32 24.71 -0.92
N VAL A 135 -4.27 23.90 -1.08
CA VAL A 135 -2.93 24.32 -1.46
C VAL A 135 -2.52 23.87 -2.86
N GLY A 136 -3.44 23.38 -3.70
CA GLY A 136 -3.09 22.89 -5.04
C GLY A 136 -2.15 21.68 -4.94
N SER A 137 -0.96 21.74 -5.58
CA SER A 137 0.05 20.68 -5.40
C SER A 137 0.61 20.62 -3.99
N GLY A 138 0.74 21.76 -3.30
CA GLY A 138 1.33 21.84 -1.95
C GLY A 138 2.82 21.50 -1.88
N THR A 139 3.50 21.28 -3.00
CA THR A 139 4.91 20.86 -3.07
C THR A 139 5.86 22.03 -3.32
N ARG A 140 5.35 23.25 -3.52
CA ARG A 140 6.15 24.46 -3.73
C ARG A 140 5.73 25.56 -2.78
N GLU A 141 6.65 26.43 -2.38
CA GLU A 141 6.33 27.55 -1.48
C GLU A 141 5.29 28.51 -2.06
N SER A 142 5.31 28.69 -3.39
CA SER A 142 4.32 29.50 -4.12
C SER A 142 2.89 29.04 -3.90
N ASP A 143 2.68 27.76 -3.61
CA ASP A 143 1.37 27.15 -3.44
C ASP A 143 0.64 27.65 -2.17
N TYR A 144 1.42 28.22 -1.23
CA TYR A 144 0.99 28.75 0.06
C TYR A 144 0.88 30.28 0.08
N HIS A 145 1.25 30.97 -1.00
CA HIS A 145 1.21 32.43 -1.05
C HIS A 145 -0.23 32.95 -0.83
N GLY A 146 -0.39 33.87 0.13
CA GLY A 146 -1.69 34.45 0.47
C GLY A 146 -2.64 33.52 1.22
N LYS A 147 -2.19 32.32 1.64
CA LYS A 147 -3.00 31.34 2.37
C LYS A 147 -2.58 31.27 3.84
N GLU A 148 -3.55 31.36 4.74
CA GLU A 148 -3.34 31.15 6.16
C GLU A 148 -3.50 29.66 6.49
N VAL A 149 -2.41 28.90 6.54
CA VAL A 149 -2.47 27.43 6.79
C VAL A 149 -2.08 27.02 8.20
N LYS A 150 -1.52 27.93 9.01
CA LYS A 150 -1.02 27.61 10.34
C LYS A 150 -2.14 27.09 11.25
N GLY A 151 -1.96 25.89 11.81
CA GLY A 151 -2.96 25.23 12.65
C GLY A 151 -4.19 24.68 11.89
N LYS A 152 -4.22 24.79 10.56
CA LYS A 152 -5.29 24.30 9.69
C LYS A 152 -4.91 22.98 9.03
N ILE A 153 -5.88 22.30 8.43
CA ILE A 153 -5.63 21.10 7.61
C ILE A 153 -5.55 21.54 6.16
N VAL A 154 -4.55 21.06 5.42
CA VAL A 154 -4.39 21.40 4.01
C VAL A 154 -4.86 20.27 3.11
N LEU A 155 -5.55 20.61 2.02
CA LEU A 155 -5.88 19.71 0.93
C LEU A 155 -4.84 19.88 -0.18
N ALA A 156 -4.23 18.78 -0.65
CA ALA A 156 -3.21 18.82 -1.69
C ALA A 156 -3.30 17.66 -2.69
N GLY A 157 -3.14 17.97 -3.97
CA GLY A 157 -3.21 17.03 -5.10
C GLY A 157 -1.87 16.41 -5.51
N ASP A 158 -0.98 16.13 -4.56
CA ASP A 158 0.36 15.59 -4.85
C ASP A 158 0.84 14.67 -3.70
N ASN A 159 2.08 14.20 -3.80
CA ASN A 159 2.71 13.28 -2.86
C ASN A 159 2.65 13.78 -1.40
N ALA A 160 1.97 13.02 -0.54
CA ALA A 160 1.77 13.36 0.86
C ALA A 160 3.08 13.61 1.63
N HIS A 161 4.17 12.91 1.29
CA HIS A 161 5.46 13.08 1.96
C HIS A 161 6.03 14.48 1.74
N ALA A 162 6.07 14.93 0.49
CA ALA A 162 6.59 16.23 0.09
C ALA A 162 5.69 17.38 0.60
N VAL A 163 4.37 17.22 0.46
CA VAL A 163 3.40 18.20 0.98
C VAL A 163 3.53 18.33 2.49
N HIS A 164 3.61 17.21 3.21
CA HIS A 164 3.73 17.20 4.67
C HIS A 164 4.97 17.95 5.12
N ALA A 165 6.15 17.63 4.55
CA ALA A 165 7.41 18.27 4.89
C ALA A 165 7.33 19.81 4.76
N LEU A 166 6.65 20.31 3.72
CA LEU A 166 6.52 21.73 3.47
C LEU A 166 5.39 22.38 4.32
N ALA A 167 4.17 21.87 4.21
CA ALA A 167 2.99 22.41 4.88
C ALA A 167 3.16 22.45 6.40
N VAL A 168 3.65 21.35 6.98
CA VAL A 168 3.67 21.17 8.43
C VAL A 168 4.91 21.83 9.03
N TRP A 169 6.11 21.53 8.54
CA TRP A 169 7.33 22.03 9.18
C TRP A 169 7.68 23.48 8.84
N LYS A 170 7.34 23.95 7.63
CA LYS A 170 7.62 25.32 7.21
C LYS A 170 6.44 26.25 7.45
N PHE A 171 5.23 25.84 7.07
CA PHE A 171 4.05 26.70 7.16
C PHE A 171 3.16 26.45 8.39
N GLY A 172 3.47 25.43 9.19
CA GLY A 172 2.79 25.17 10.46
C GLY A 172 1.37 24.62 10.33
N ALA A 173 1.03 24.00 9.20
CA ALA A 173 -0.22 23.25 9.05
C ALA A 173 -0.31 22.14 10.11
N ALA A 174 -1.51 21.84 10.57
CA ALA A 174 -1.74 20.79 11.57
C ALA A 174 -1.64 19.38 10.97
N GLY A 175 -2.03 19.23 9.70
CA GLY A 175 -1.95 17.97 8.97
C GLY A 175 -2.39 18.12 7.52
N VAL A 176 -2.35 17.01 6.78
CA VAL A 176 -2.57 16.99 5.34
C VAL A 176 -3.71 16.03 4.99
N ILE A 177 -4.56 16.43 4.05
CA ILE A 177 -5.41 15.53 3.28
C ILE A 177 -4.82 15.53 1.86
N ALA A 178 -4.35 14.37 1.39
CA ALA A 178 -3.66 14.26 0.11
C ALA A 178 -4.42 13.34 -0.86
N TYR A 179 -4.35 13.66 -2.15
CA TYR A 179 -4.85 12.83 -3.24
C TYR A 179 -3.85 12.89 -4.40
N ALA A 180 -2.93 11.92 -4.46
CA ALA A 180 -1.92 11.91 -5.50
C ALA A 180 -2.46 11.24 -6.78
N PRO A 181 -2.37 11.86 -7.97
CA PRO A 181 -2.86 11.30 -9.23
C PRO A 181 -1.89 10.25 -9.81
N GLN A 182 -1.40 9.33 -8.97
CA GLN A 182 -0.41 8.32 -9.37
C GLN A 182 -0.99 7.23 -10.26
N ARG A 183 -2.31 7.04 -10.24
CA ARG A 183 -3.03 6.00 -10.98
C ARG A 183 -4.09 6.65 -11.89
N PRO A 184 -3.68 7.38 -12.95
CA PRO A 184 -4.61 8.17 -13.77
C PRO A 184 -5.72 7.35 -14.44
N TYR A 185 -5.47 6.07 -14.70
CA TYR A 185 -6.45 5.14 -15.28
C TYR A 185 -7.29 4.40 -14.22
N PHE A 186 -6.98 4.58 -12.93
CA PHE A 186 -7.68 3.95 -11.80
C PHE A 186 -7.92 4.98 -10.69
N PRO A 187 -8.75 6.02 -10.94
CA PRO A 187 -8.91 7.16 -10.04
C PRO A 187 -9.60 6.81 -8.71
N ASP A 188 -10.17 5.61 -8.60
CA ASP A 188 -10.81 5.06 -7.41
C ASP A 188 -9.85 4.20 -6.56
N GLN A 189 -8.57 4.08 -6.96
CA GLN A 189 -7.55 3.35 -6.20
C GLN A 189 -6.64 4.31 -5.44
N ALA A 190 -6.54 4.12 -4.12
CA ALA A 190 -5.52 4.77 -3.31
C ALA A 190 -4.18 4.04 -3.45
N ALA A 191 -3.09 4.78 -3.48
CA ALA A 191 -1.74 4.22 -3.40
C ALA A 191 -1.22 4.32 -1.96
N LEU A 192 -0.41 3.34 -1.54
CA LEU A 192 0.32 3.45 -0.29
C LEU A 192 1.11 4.75 -0.27
N SER A 193 0.90 5.53 0.78
CA SER A 193 1.53 6.82 0.99
C SER A 193 2.20 6.84 2.35
N SER A 194 3.22 7.68 2.49
CA SER A 194 3.89 7.90 3.78
C SER A 194 4.11 9.38 4.00
N VAL A 195 4.25 9.75 5.27
CA VAL A 195 4.76 11.07 5.68
C VAL A 195 6.14 10.90 6.33
N PRO A 196 6.97 11.96 6.34
CA PRO A 196 8.20 11.92 7.10
C PRO A 196 7.92 11.71 8.59
N TYR A 197 8.70 10.83 9.22
CA TYR A 197 8.59 10.62 10.67
C TYR A 197 9.07 11.85 11.46
N ARG A 198 10.19 12.44 11.02
CA ARG A 198 10.88 13.57 11.63
C ARG A 198 11.67 14.33 10.54
N SER A 199 11.85 15.63 10.72
CA SER A 199 12.69 16.46 9.86
C SER A 199 14.16 16.35 10.21
N ASP A 200 15.00 16.90 9.34
CA ASP A 200 16.45 16.99 9.56
C ASP A 200 16.82 17.81 10.81
N ASP A 201 16.02 18.83 11.13
CA ASP A 201 16.16 19.66 12.35
C ASP A 201 15.47 19.07 13.59
N GLY A 202 14.98 17.83 13.50
CA GLY A 202 14.48 17.06 14.63
C GLY A 202 13.00 17.27 14.98
N LYS A 203 12.25 18.05 14.19
CA LYS A 203 10.81 18.25 14.38
C LYS A 203 10.03 17.01 13.96
N ASP A 204 9.14 16.58 14.84
CA ASP A 204 8.26 15.47 14.55
C ASP A 204 7.28 15.82 13.42
N GLY A 205 6.96 14.82 12.59
CA GLY A 205 5.83 14.90 11.67
C GLY A 205 4.47 14.89 12.39
N THR A 206 3.39 15.10 11.65
CA THR A 206 2.01 15.03 12.16
C THR A 206 1.27 13.86 11.53
N PHE A 207 0.26 14.11 10.70
CA PHE A 207 -0.53 13.09 10.02
C PHE A 207 -0.80 13.49 8.57
N ALA A 208 -1.07 12.48 7.73
CA ALA A 208 -1.77 12.68 6.47
C ALA A 208 -2.88 11.64 6.28
N PHE A 209 -4.05 12.12 5.86
CA PHE A 209 -5.18 11.30 5.43
C PHE A 209 -5.20 11.24 3.90
N ILE A 210 -5.47 10.07 3.35
CA ILE A 210 -5.34 9.79 1.92
C ILE A 210 -6.71 9.56 1.30
N LEU A 211 -6.98 10.32 0.25
CA LEU A 211 -8.12 10.16 -0.63
C LEU A 211 -7.67 9.52 -1.95
N THR A 212 -8.59 8.82 -2.60
CA THR A 212 -8.44 8.48 -4.01
C THR A 212 -8.44 9.74 -4.86
N GLN A 213 -7.97 9.66 -6.10
CA GLN A 213 -7.96 10.81 -7.00
C GLN A 213 -9.38 11.36 -7.21
N ARG A 214 -10.37 10.48 -7.43
CA ARG A 214 -11.77 10.89 -7.62
C ARG A 214 -12.35 11.62 -6.41
N GLU A 215 -12.10 11.10 -5.21
CA GLU A 215 -12.56 11.72 -3.97
C GLU A 215 -11.90 13.09 -3.74
N GLY A 216 -10.60 13.20 -4.06
CA GLY A 216 -9.84 14.45 -3.97
C GLY A 216 -10.35 15.52 -4.92
N ASP A 217 -10.55 15.18 -6.19
CA ASP A 217 -11.14 16.09 -7.19
C ASP A 217 -12.54 16.56 -6.77
N GLY A 218 -13.35 15.64 -6.25
CA GLY A 218 -14.69 15.95 -5.72
C GLY A 218 -14.65 16.87 -4.49
N LEU A 219 -13.70 16.63 -3.57
CA LEU A 219 -13.51 17.47 -2.38
C LEU A 219 -13.03 18.89 -2.76
N HIS A 220 -12.09 19.00 -3.70
CA HIS A 220 -11.62 20.27 -4.23
C HIS A 220 -12.78 21.09 -4.83
N ALA A 221 -13.62 20.47 -5.68
CA ALA A 221 -14.79 21.14 -6.25
C ALA A 221 -15.78 21.64 -5.18
N ARG A 222 -16.07 20.82 -4.16
CA ARG A 222 -16.96 21.19 -3.04
C ARG A 222 -16.38 22.33 -2.19
N LEU A 223 -15.06 22.35 -2.04
CA LEU A 223 -14.36 23.41 -1.31
C LEU A 223 -14.43 24.74 -2.07
N GLU A 224 -14.22 24.73 -3.40
CA GLU A 224 -14.42 25.92 -4.23
C GLU A 224 -15.85 26.45 -4.17
N GLU A 225 -16.84 25.57 -4.24
CA GLU A 225 -18.26 25.94 -4.14
C GLU A 225 -18.58 26.59 -2.79
N SER A 226 -18.07 26.00 -1.70
CA SER A 226 -18.22 26.55 -0.35
C SER A 226 -17.61 27.95 -0.25
N ALA A 227 -16.41 28.14 -0.80
CA ALA A 227 -15.72 29.42 -0.82
C ALA A 227 -16.50 30.48 -1.62
N ARG A 228 -17.06 30.13 -2.79
CA ARG A 228 -17.91 31.03 -3.59
C ARG A 228 -19.18 31.43 -2.85
N ALA A 229 -19.71 30.55 -2.01
CA ALA A 229 -20.85 30.83 -1.13
C ALA A 229 -20.47 31.59 0.16
N GLY A 230 -19.20 31.95 0.36
CA GLY A 230 -18.71 32.62 1.57
C GLY A 230 -18.73 31.71 2.81
N LYS A 231 -18.74 30.39 2.62
CA LYS A 231 -18.74 29.40 3.70
C LYS A 231 -17.34 28.82 3.88
N THR A 232 -16.94 28.64 5.14
CA THR A 232 -15.71 27.92 5.49
C THR A 232 -16.01 26.43 5.58
N MET A 233 -15.14 25.59 5.01
CA MET A 233 -15.23 24.15 5.20
C MET A 233 -14.36 23.72 6.39
N ARG A 234 -14.93 22.95 7.31
CA ARG A 234 -14.19 22.35 8.43
C ARG A 234 -14.23 20.84 8.36
N VAL A 235 -13.10 20.21 8.64
CA VAL A 235 -12.96 18.77 8.67
C VAL A 235 -12.52 18.30 10.06
N ARG A 236 -13.08 17.18 10.51
CA ARG A 236 -12.60 16.43 11.66
C ARG A 236 -11.79 15.24 11.18
N VAL A 237 -10.60 15.07 11.75
CA VAL A 237 -9.74 13.90 11.52
C VAL A 237 -9.45 13.25 12.87
N ASN A 238 -9.76 11.96 12.98
CA ASN A 238 -9.48 11.14 14.15
C ASN A 238 -8.63 9.94 13.71
N ILE A 239 -7.39 9.86 14.19
CA ILE A 239 -6.43 8.81 13.85
C ILE A 239 -5.85 8.25 15.14
N ARG A 240 -5.73 6.92 15.22
CA ARG A 240 -5.02 6.20 16.27
C ARG A 240 -3.98 5.30 15.65
N THR A 241 -2.74 5.52 16.06
CA THR A 241 -1.55 4.82 15.56
C THR A 241 -0.60 4.49 16.69
N SER A 242 0.22 3.46 16.50
CA SER A 242 1.35 3.14 17.37
C SER A 242 2.60 2.87 16.56
N PHE A 243 3.75 2.93 17.23
CA PHE A 243 5.04 2.50 16.69
C PHE A 243 5.56 1.36 17.55
N ASN A 244 6.11 0.31 16.93
CA ASN A 244 6.70 -0.82 17.63
C ASN A 244 8.24 -0.76 17.59
N GLU A 245 8.88 -1.61 18.39
CA GLU A 245 10.33 -1.79 18.38
C GLU A 245 10.83 -2.27 17.00
N PRO A 246 11.86 -1.63 16.43
CA PRO A 246 12.41 -1.99 15.12
C PRO A 246 12.88 -3.43 15.03
N ARG A 247 12.10 -4.28 14.36
CA ARG A 247 12.45 -5.66 14.04
C ARG A 247 12.06 -5.99 12.61
N GLN A 248 12.69 -7.04 12.07
CA GLN A 248 12.33 -7.60 10.78
C GLN A 248 12.16 -9.12 10.93
N GLY A 249 11.09 -9.65 10.37
CA GLY A 249 10.80 -11.08 10.41
C GLY A 249 11.20 -11.76 9.10
N ILE A 250 11.76 -12.96 9.20
CA ILE A 250 11.99 -13.87 8.08
C ILE A 250 11.35 -15.20 8.44
N THR A 251 10.45 -15.68 7.59
CA THR A 251 9.91 -17.04 7.70
C THR A 251 10.76 -17.97 6.86
N GLU A 252 11.38 -18.96 7.51
CA GLU A 252 12.19 -19.99 6.86
C GLU A 252 11.49 -21.35 7.02
N ALA A 253 11.57 -22.17 5.97
CA ALA A 253 11.06 -23.53 5.96
C ALA A 253 11.94 -24.38 5.02
N TRP A 254 12.00 -25.69 5.29
CA TRP A 254 12.93 -26.60 4.63
C TRP A 254 12.21 -27.76 3.93
N ILE A 255 12.68 -28.10 2.73
CA ILE A 255 12.50 -29.45 2.14
C ILE A 255 13.85 -30.13 2.27
N ARG A 256 13.96 -31.12 3.16
CA ARG A 256 15.25 -31.79 3.42
C ARG A 256 15.63 -32.69 2.25
N GLY A 257 16.78 -32.41 1.65
CA GLY A 257 17.38 -33.28 0.64
C GLY A 257 17.79 -34.63 1.21
N THR A 258 17.88 -35.64 0.35
CA THR A 258 18.29 -37.00 0.73
C THR A 258 19.81 -37.22 0.71
N ASN A 259 20.57 -36.29 0.10
CA ASN A 259 22.03 -36.34 0.05
C ASN A 259 22.63 -35.07 0.67
N PRO A 260 23.27 -35.16 1.85
CA PRO A 260 23.82 -33.99 2.55
C PRO A 260 25.07 -33.40 1.88
N ARG A 261 25.57 -33.99 0.79
CA ARG A 261 26.67 -33.43 -0.02
C ARG A 261 26.22 -32.47 -1.11
N ASN A 262 24.92 -32.36 -1.35
CA ASN A 262 24.39 -31.40 -2.31
C ASN A 262 24.26 -30.03 -1.64
N ASP A 263 24.45 -28.97 -2.42
CA ASP A 263 24.21 -27.61 -1.97
C ASP A 263 22.71 -27.34 -1.76
N ASP A 264 22.41 -26.40 -0.86
CA ASP A 264 21.05 -25.92 -0.64
C ASP A 264 20.59 -25.03 -1.80
N ILE A 265 19.33 -25.17 -2.19
CA ILE A 265 18.66 -24.27 -3.13
C ILE A 265 17.77 -23.33 -2.32
N VAL A 266 18.08 -22.03 -2.36
CA VAL A 266 17.32 -21.01 -1.63
C VAL A 266 16.29 -20.37 -2.56
N LEU A 267 15.01 -20.55 -2.23
CA LEU A 267 13.90 -19.82 -2.84
C LEU A 267 13.47 -18.70 -1.90
N THR A 268 13.39 -17.47 -2.43
CA THR A 268 13.05 -16.29 -1.62
C THR A 268 11.91 -15.51 -2.26
N ALA A 269 11.06 -14.95 -1.41
CA ALA A 269 10.02 -13.99 -1.77
C ALA A 269 9.95 -12.93 -0.68
N ARG A 270 9.44 -11.74 -1.02
CA ARG A 270 9.16 -10.70 -0.04
C ARG A 270 7.74 -10.89 0.47
N MET A 271 7.57 -10.88 1.78
CA MET A 271 6.26 -10.99 2.42
C MET A 271 5.59 -9.63 2.64
N GLN A 272 6.36 -8.54 2.57
CA GLN A 272 5.86 -7.19 2.85
C GLN A 272 4.94 -6.70 1.72
N GLU A 273 3.67 -6.44 2.08
CA GLU A 273 2.55 -5.99 1.23
C GLU A 273 2.32 -6.78 -0.08
N GLU A 274 1.15 -7.42 -0.17
CA GLU A 274 0.59 -8.08 -1.37
C GLU A 274 -0.74 -7.44 -1.76
#